data_AF-A0A968SVI1-F1
#
_entry.id   AF-A0A968SVI1-F1
#
_cell.length_a   1.000
_cell.length_b   1.000
_cell.length_c   1.000
_cell.angle_alpha   90.00
_cell.angle_beta   90.00
_cell.angle_gamma   90.00
#
_symmetry.space_group_name_H-M   'P 1'
#
loop_
_entity.id
_entity.type
_entity.pdbx_description
1 polymer ?
#
loop_
_entity_poly.entity_id
_entity_poly.type
_entity_poly.pdbx_seq_one_letter_code
_entity_poly.pdbx_strand_id
1 'polypeptide(L)'
;MRYNAGADVALVPDAAERGTNAVGLWLSAALPFLFGDESFARHRAAAAWQELIVEIYRSPSIALDVDTPPMLARYRSELAQGMVGCCGNGRNTGAKEPGIIRGEAWFFSSRRSVAL
;
A
#
# COMPACT_ATOMS: atom_id res chain seq x y z
N MET A 1 5.69 -24.25 11.57
CA MET A 1 4.32 -23.95 11.14
C MET A 1 4.36 -22.62 10.38
N ARG A 2 4.48 -22.65 9.05
CA ARG A 2 4.44 -21.44 8.20
C ARG A 2 3.02 -21.31 7.64
N TYR A 3 2.18 -20.55 8.34
CA TYR A 3 0.83 -20.19 7.88
C TYR A 3 0.91 -18.82 7.23
N ASN A 4 1.19 -18.76 5.92
CA ASN A 4 0.69 -17.74 4.99
C ASN A 4 1.27 -17.96 3.59
N ALA A 5 0.38 -18.05 2.61
CA ALA A 5 0.72 -17.93 1.18
C ALA A 5 0.72 -16.45 0.75
N GLY A 6 1.20 -15.56 1.62
CA GLY A 6 1.17 -14.11 1.47
C GLY A 6 2.53 -13.49 1.80
N ALA A 7 2.84 -12.35 1.20
CA ALA A 7 4.10 -11.65 1.41
C ALA A 7 4.32 -11.30 2.89
N ASP A 8 5.57 -11.42 3.36
CA ASP A 8 5.99 -10.99 4.69
C ASP A 8 6.10 -9.46 4.77
N VAL A 9 6.41 -8.83 3.63
CA VAL A 9 6.60 -7.39 3.49
C VAL A 9 5.94 -6.89 2.21
N ALA A 10 5.13 -5.83 2.31
CA ALA A 10 4.68 -5.05 1.16
C ALA A 10 5.44 -3.72 1.12
N LEU A 11 6.16 -3.45 0.03
CA LEU A 11 6.85 -2.18 -0.19
C LEU A 11 6.08 -1.33 -1.20
N VAL A 12 5.77 -0.10 -0.82
CA VAL A 12 5.15 0.89 -1.71
C VAL A 12 6.17 1.97 -2.03
N PRO A 13 6.77 1.96 -3.24
CA PRO A 13 7.75 2.96 -3.63
C PRO A 13 7.09 4.32 -3.90
N ASP A 14 7.90 5.37 -3.89
CA ASP A 14 7.55 6.66 -4.49
C ASP A 14 7.48 6.55 -6.03
N ALA A 15 7.05 7.63 -6.69
CA ALA A 15 6.92 7.66 -8.15
C ALA A 15 8.25 7.48 -8.91
N ALA A 16 9.39 7.81 -8.28
CA ALA A 16 10.72 7.67 -8.86
C ALA A 16 11.42 6.33 -8.51
N GLU A 17 10.77 5.47 -7.71
CA GLU A 17 11.34 4.24 -7.14
C GLU A 17 12.67 4.43 -6.40
N ARG A 18 12.88 5.61 -5.81
CA ARG A 18 14.04 5.90 -4.94
C ARG A 18 13.63 5.87 -3.47
N GLY A 19 12.45 6.40 -3.18
CA GLY A 19 11.84 6.45 -1.86
C GLY A 19 10.89 5.28 -1.58
N THR A 20 10.57 5.05 -0.31
CA THR A 20 9.50 4.15 0.13
C THR A 20 8.43 4.96 0.87
N ASN A 21 7.23 5.07 0.30
CA ASN A 21 6.13 5.83 0.88
C ASN A 21 5.36 5.03 1.93
N ALA A 22 5.31 3.71 1.79
CA ALA A 22 4.71 2.84 2.80
C ALA A 22 5.39 1.48 2.85
N VAL A 23 5.39 0.90 4.06
CA VAL A 23 5.84 -0.47 4.32
C VAL A 23 4.72 -1.17 5.10
N GLY A 24 4.19 -2.25 4.54
CA GLY A 24 3.32 -3.19 5.25
C GLY A 24 4.14 -4.37 5.76
N LEU A 25 4.01 -4.73 7.03
CA LEU A 25 4.70 -5.87 7.62
C LEU A 25 3.71 -6.89 8.16
N TRP A 26 3.96 -8.16 7.88
CA TRP A 26 3.37 -9.24 8.67
C TRP A 26 3.98 -9.23 10.07
N LEU A 27 3.19 -9.57 11.10
CA LEU A 27 3.58 -9.37 12.50
C LEU A 27 4.90 -10.04 12.89
N SER A 28 5.25 -11.16 12.24
CA SER A 28 6.50 -11.88 12.49
C SER A 28 7.69 -11.41 11.62
N ALA A 29 7.47 -10.51 10.67
CA ALA A 29 8.51 -10.01 9.79
C ALA A 29 9.35 -8.94 10.50
N ALA A 30 10.66 -9.17 10.61
CA ALA A 30 11.61 -8.23 11.20
C ALA A 30 12.38 -7.50 10.11
N LEU A 31 11.80 -6.42 9.58
CA LEU A 31 12.45 -5.54 8.62
C LEU A 31 12.89 -4.24 9.31
N PRO A 32 14.19 -3.85 9.23
CA PRO A 32 14.60 -2.54 9.70
C PRO A 32 14.00 -1.42 8.83
N PHE A 33 13.52 -0.35 9.47
CA PHE A 33 13.01 0.82 8.77
C PHE A 33 14.16 1.73 8.34
N LEU A 34 14.43 1.74 7.03
CA LEU A 34 15.55 2.41 6.38
C LEU A 34 15.05 3.54 5.46
N PHE A 35 14.19 4.43 5.99
CA PHE A 35 13.64 5.57 5.25
C PHE A 35 14.71 6.63 4.89
N GLY A 36 14.36 7.52 3.96
CA GLY A 36 15.24 8.55 3.39
C GLY A 36 15.70 8.23 1.96
N ASP A 37 16.83 8.81 1.55
CA ASP A 37 17.37 8.64 0.19
C ASP A 37 17.64 7.16 -0.14
N GLU A 38 17.28 6.75 -1.35
CA GLU A 38 17.42 5.36 -1.84
C GLU A 38 16.80 4.32 -0.88
N SER A 39 15.79 4.72 -0.09
CA SER A 39 15.15 3.84 0.89
C SER A 39 14.49 2.63 0.24
N PHE A 40 14.00 2.74 -1.00
CA PHE A 40 13.43 1.57 -1.68
C PHE A 40 14.47 0.48 -1.90
N ALA A 41 15.65 0.84 -2.42
CA ALA A 41 16.76 -0.09 -2.60
C ALA A 41 17.24 -0.66 -1.26
N ARG A 42 17.34 0.18 -0.22
CA ARG A 42 17.75 -0.24 1.13
C ARG A 42 16.76 -1.20 1.77
N HIS A 43 15.46 -0.96 1.68
CA HIS A 43 14.42 -1.87 2.18
C HIS A 43 14.44 -3.20 1.42
N ARG A 44 14.60 -3.18 0.09
CA ARG A 44 14.73 -4.42 -0.70
C ARG A 44 15.94 -5.25 -0.31
N ALA A 45 17.09 -4.60 -0.11
CA ALA A 45 18.31 -5.27 0.33
C ALA A 45 18.16 -5.86 1.73
N ALA A 46 17.56 -5.12 2.67
CA ALA A 46 17.30 -5.60 4.03
C ALA A 46 16.33 -6.79 4.05
N ALA A 47 15.27 -6.75 3.23
CA ALA A 47 14.32 -7.85 3.13
C ALA A 47 14.96 -9.11 2.53
N ALA A 48 15.79 -8.94 1.50
CA ALA A 48 16.55 -10.03 0.90
C ALA A 48 17.54 -10.66 1.89
N TRP A 49 18.23 -9.83 2.70
CA TRP A 49 19.16 -10.31 3.73
C TRP A 49 18.47 -11.11 4.84
N GLN A 50 17.20 -10.79 5.12
CA GLN A 50 16.35 -11.49 6.09
C GLN A 50 15.51 -12.63 5.47
N GLU A 51 15.72 -12.94 4.19
CA GLU A 51 14.96 -13.96 3.43
C GLU A 51 13.43 -13.76 3.47
N LEU A 52 12.96 -12.51 3.55
CA LEU A 52 11.54 -12.17 3.60
C LEU A 52 10.91 -12.20 2.21
N ILE A 53 9.67 -12.68 2.10
CA ILE A 53 8.88 -12.62 0.88
C ILE A 53 8.37 -11.19 0.70
N VAL A 54 8.84 -10.50 -0.36
CA VAL A 54 8.48 -9.11 -0.64
C VAL A 54 7.50 -9.01 -1.79
N GLU A 55 6.42 -8.25 -1.58
CA GLU A 55 5.53 -7.77 -2.63
C GLU A 55 5.76 -6.27 -2.86
N ILE A 56 5.91 -5.85 -4.12
CA ILE A 56 6.02 -4.44 -4.48
C ILE A 56 4.65 -3.97 -4.95
N TYR A 57 4.01 -3.12 -4.16
CA TYR A 57 2.69 -2.58 -4.47
C TYR A 57 2.82 -1.17 -5.02
N ARG A 58 2.29 -0.91 -6.22
CA ARG A 58 2.33 0.42 -6.86
C ARG A 58 0.93 1.02 -6.87
N SER A 59 0.77 2.15 -6.19
CA SER A 59 -0.48 2.91 -6.16
C SER A 59 -0.22 4.37 -6.49
N PRO A 60 -0.89 4.96 -7.50
CA PRO A 60 -0.76 6.39 -7.79
C PRO A 60 -1.08 7.30 -6.62
N SER A 61 -2.03 6.89 -5.74
CA SER A 61 -2.45 7.70 -4.59
C SER A 61 -1.49 7.63 -3.42
N ILE A 62 -0.83 6.48 -3.19
CA ILE A 62 0.16 6.34 -2.10
C ILE A 62 1.54 6.79 -2.57
N ALA A 63 1.87 6.66 -3.86
CA ALA A 63 3.15 7.09 -4.43
C ALA A 63 3.28 8.63 -4.52
N LEU A 64 2.18 9.38 -4.31
CA LEU A 64 2.19 10.84 -4.31
C LEU A 64 2.62 11.38 -2.94
N ASP A 65 3.89 11.76 -2.83
CA ASP A 65 4.40 12.45 -1.65
C ASP A 65 4.14 13.97 -1.73
N VAL A 66 3.70 14.59 -0.63
CA VAL A 66 3.25 16.00 -0.59
C VAL A 66 4.20 16.85 0.25
N ASP A 67 5.50 16.70 0.01
CA ASP A 67 6.54 17.45 0.74
C ASP A 67 6.76 18.88 0.23
N THR A 68 6.35 19.16 -1.01
CA THR A 68 6.68 20.42 -1.68
C THR A 68 5.44 21.16 -2.16
N PRO A 69 5.48 22.51 -2.25
CA PRO A 69 4.34 23.28 -2.76
C PRO A 69 3.84 22.83 -4.15
N PRO A 70 4.70 22.47 -5.12
CA PRO A 70 4.24 21.89 -6.39
C PRO A 70 3.45 20.58 -6.24
N MET A 71 3.87 19.71 -5.32
CA MET A 71 3.17 18.45 -5.07
C MET A 71 1.80 18.67 -4.42
N LEU A 72 1.68 19.67 -3.55
CA LEU A 72 0.38 20.07 -3.00
C LEU A 72 -0.58 20.60 -4.08
N ALA A 73 -0.07 21.39 -5.03
CA ALA A 73 -0.87 21.86 -6.15
C ALA A 73 -1.36 20.69 -7.03
N ARG A 74 -0.47 19.71 -7.28
CA ARG A 74 -0.82 18.47 -7.97
C ARG A 74 -1.89 17.67 -7.23
N TYR A 75 -1.73 17.46 -5.93
CA TYR A 75 -2.73 16.78 -5.08
C TYR A 75 -4.11 17.46 -5.17
N ARG A 76 -4.16 18.80 -5.10
CA ARG A 76 -5.42 19.56 -5.23
C ARG A 76 -6.07 19.39 -6.61
N SER A 77 -5.27 19.34 -7.67
CA SER A 77 -5.75 19.08 -9.02
C SER A 77 -6.36 17.68 -9.14
N GLU A 78 -5.64 16.66 -8.66
CA GLU A 78 -6.09 15.26 -8.73
C GLU A 78 -7.31 15.00 -7.82
N LEU A 79 -7.42 15.68 -6.68
CA LEU A 79 -8.64 15.71 -5.83
C LEU A 79 -9.85 16.28 -6.58
N ALA A 80 -9.68 17.44 -7.24
CA ALA A 80 -10.77 18.07 -7.99
C ALA A 80 -11.26 17.21 -9.17
N GLN A 81 -10.38 16.36 -9.69
CA GLN A 81 -10.66 15.40 -10.76
C GLN A 81 -11.24 14.07 -10.25
N GLY A 82 -11.32 13.87 -8.93
CA GLY A 82 -11.81 12.63 -8.31
C GLY A 82 -10.85 11.45 -8.44
N MET A 83 -9.57 11.70 -8.74
CA MET A 83 -8.53 10.67 -8.88
C MET A 83 -7.82 10.36 -7.56
N VAL A 84 -7.87 11.27 -6.59
CA VAL A 84 -7.32 11.10 -5.25
C VAL A 84 -8.39 11.49 -4.23
N GLY A 85 -8.58 10.71 -3.16
CA GLY A 85 -9.58 10.98 -2.13
C GLY A 85 -9.60 9.87 -1.07
N CYS A 86 -9.79 10.23 0.20
CA CYS A 86 -9.70 9.30 1.33
C CYS A 86 -10.79 8.22 1.39
N CYS A 87 -11.88 8.33 0.62
CA CYS A 87 -12.96 7.34 0.59
C CYS A 87 -13.67 7.43 -0.77
N GLY A 88 -14.06 6.27 -1.30
CA GLY A 88 -14.47 6.09 -2.69
C GLY A 88 -15.60 6.99 -3.21
N ASN A 89 -15.54 7.30 -4.49
CA ASN A 89 -16.73 7.68 -5.25
C ASN A 89 -16.56 7.38 -6.75
N GLY A 90 -16.63 6.09 -7.09
CA GLY A 90 -17.09 5.66 -8.40
C GLY A 90 -18.61 5.61 -8.40
N ARG A 91 -19.24 6.53 -9.14
CA ARG A 91 -20.69 6.66 -9.34
C ARG A 91 -21.38 5.29 -9.53
N ASN A 92 -22.31 4.94 -8.65
CA ASN A 92 -23.28 3.86 -8.88
C ASN A 92 -24.70 4.41 -8.69
N THR A 93 -25.33 4.78 -9.80
CA THR A 93 -26.79 4.90 -9.90
C THR A 93 -27.36 3.49 -10.06
N GLY A 94 -27.80 2.87 -8.96
CA GLY A 94 -28.44 1.56 -9.00
C GLY A 94 -28.50 0.93 -7.63
N ALA A 95 -29.71 0.89 -7.07
CA ALA A 95 -30.02 0.38 -5.76
C ALA A 95 -29.37 -0.98 -5.45
N LYS A 96 -28.71 -1.08 -4.28
CA LYS A 96 -28.57 -2.31 -3.51
C LYS A 96 -28.18 -1.98 -2.08
N GLU A 97 -29.15 -2.18 -1.17
CA GLU A 97 -29.09 -2.49 0.27
C GLU A 97 -28.10 -1.72 1.17
N PRO A 98 -28.44 -1.44 2.46
CA PRO A 98 -27.57 -0.70 3.37
C PRO A 98 -26.36 -1.56 3.78
N GLY A 99 -25.39 -1.65 2.87
CA GLY A 99 -24.10 -2.27 3.09
C GLY A 99 -23.28 -1.39 4.02
N ILE A 100 -23.02 -1.94 5.20
CA ILE A 100 -21.95 -1.56 6.14
C ILE A 100 -20.80 -0.87 5.41
N ILE A 101 -20.47 0.35 5.85
CA ILE A 101 -19.33 1.14 5.40
C ILE A 101 -18.07 0.30 5.62
N ARG A 102 -17.59 -0.38 4.59
CA ARG A 102 -16.26 -1.00 4.58
C ARG A 102 -15.26 0.12 4.31
N GLY A 103 -14.73 0.72 5.37
CA GLY A 103 -13.40 1.32 5.29
C GLY A 103 -12.46 0.25 4.75
N GLU A 104 -11.57 0.60 3.83
CA GLU A 104 -10.55 -0.32 3.33
C GLU A 104 -9.58 -0.64 4.47
N ALA A 105 -10.00 -1.59 5.31
CA ALA A 105 -9.09 -2.38 6.07
C ALA A 105 -8.33 -3.21 5.05
N TRP A 106 -7.08 -2.84 4.79
CA TRP A 106 -6.12 -3.63 4.02
C TRP A 106 -5.82 -4.92 4.80
N PHE A 107 -6.79 -5.82 4.85
CA PHE A 107 -6.63 -7.18 5.31
C PHE A 107 -6.01 -7.97 4.16
N PHE A 108 -4.85 -8.56 4.40
CA PHE A 108 -4.34 -9.67 3.61
C PHE A 108 -5.41 -10.77 3.61
N SER A 109 -6.24 -10.83 2.56
CA SER A 109 -7.40 -11.73 2.49
C SER A 109 -6.93 -13.17 2.42
N SER A 110 -6.93 -13.89 3.55
CA SER A 110 -6.91 -15.35 3.54
C SER A 110 -8.24 -15.84 2.97
N ARG A 111 -8.21 -16.33 1.73
CA ARG A 111 -9.30 -17.18 1.20
C ARG A 111 -8.72 -18.52 0.77
N ARG A 112 -9.02 -19.56 1.56
CA ARG A 112 -9.80 -20.69 1.04
C ARG A 112 -10.42 -21.50 2.17
N SER A 113 -11.69 -21.84 1.94
CA SER A 113 -12.52 -22.74 2.70
C SER A 113 -11.80 -24.05 3.00
N VAL A 114 -11.84 -24.47 4.26
CA VAL A 114 -11.72 -25.88 4.60
C VAL A 114 -13.11 -26.47 4.38
N ALA A 115 -13.29 -27.18 3.26
CA ALA A 115 -14.30 -28.22 3.19
C ALA A 115 -13.70 -29.43 3.92
N LEU A 116 -14.37 -29.83 5.02
CA LEU A 116 -14.14 -31.09 5.72
C LEU A 116 -14.56 -32.27 4.84
#